data_AF-A0A952XAB6-F1
#
_entry.id   AF-A0A952XAB6-F1
#
_cell.length_a   1.000
_cell.length_b   1.000
_cell.length_c   1.000
_cell.angle_alpha   90.00
_cell.angle_beta   90.00
_cell.angle_gamma   90.00
#
_symmetry.space_group_name_H-M   'P 1'
#
loop_
_entity.id
_entity.type
_entity.pdbx_description
1 polymer ?
#
loop_
_entity_poly.entity_id
_entity_poly.type
_entity_poly.pdbx_seq_one_letter_code
_entity_poly.pdbx_strand_id
1 'polypeptide(L)'
;MLNMPRIMSEEMRKTSLPNILKQLEGTPYERVNPVTARKRLSFLKTILAFGAEEGDIDESPASGLTIKAGVETEDRKPFSPDELEVLFASLNRRVERDSFYWITVLLLATGARAGEIIPLEAQDIDLNGQTPHIRIVSDATSGRRLKTKHSERSIPLHPALLQLGFAEFIKSKEGRLFPELNADKRGKFSTYFSQLWMRWLRTKVGITDKSKTLHSLRHSFKSLSRRAGIPEDVHDAITGHSPATVGRGYGDYPIEMLAREVERINLPKTLVK
;
A
#
# COMPACT_ATOMS: atom_id res chain seq x y z
N MET A 1 -7.73 -6.98 28.33
CA MET A 1 -7.86 -6.84 26.85
C MET A 1 -8.91 -5.75 26.60
N LEU A 2 -8.70 -4.81 25.67
CA LEU A 2 -9.67 -3.74 25.44
C LEU A 2 -10.90 -4.33 24.72
N ASN A 3 -12.00 -4.54 25.43
CA ASN A 3 -13.20 -5.26 24.95
C ASN A 3 -14.08 -4.42 23.99
N MET A 4 -13.52 -3.43 23.30
CA MET A 4 -14.28 -2.51 22.48
C MET A 4 -14.82 -3.22 21.21
N PRO A 5 -16.13 -3.07 20.89
CA PRO A 5 -16.72 -3.64 19.67
C PRO A 5 -16.17 -2.96 18.41
N ARG A 6 -15.96 -3.75 17.34
CA ARG A 6 -15.40 -3.31 16.05
C ARG A 6 -16.32 -2.31 15.36
N ILE A 7 -17.62 -2.58 15.41
CA ILE A 7 -18.69 -1.77 14.83
C ILE A 7 -19.55 -1.27 15.98
N MET A 8 -19.83 0.03 15.97
CA MET A 8 -20.73 0.65 16.93
C MET A 8 -21.94 1.19 16.18
N SER A 9 -23.13 0.73 16.59
CA SER A 9 -24.40 1.28 16.14
C SER A 9 -24.53 2.74 16.56
N GLU A 10 -25.48 3.46 15.98
CA GLU A 10 -25.73 4.85 16.35
C GLU A 10 -26.13 4.99 17.82
N GLU A 11 -26.93 4.05 18.34
CA GLU A 11 -27.34 4.01 19.75
C GLU A 11 -26.15 3.77 20.69
N MET A 12 -25.25 2.84 20.35
CA MET A 12 -24.05 2.58 21.14
C MET A 12 -23.15 3.82 21.25
N ARG A 13 -23.12 4.68 20.22
CA ARG A 13 -22.31 5.92 20.23
C ARG A 13 -22.86 6.99 21.17
N LYS A 14 -24.12 6.88 21.60
CA LYS A 14 -24.79 7.83 22.50
C LYS A 14 -24.56 7.51 23.99
N THR A 15 -23.85 6.43 24.31
CA THR A 15 -23.61 6.01 25.70
C THR A 15 -22.12 5.71 25.96
N SER A 16 -21.77 5.51 27.23
CA SER A 16 -20.39 5.29 27.66
C SER A 16 -19.91 3.87 27.34
N LEU A 17 -18.60 3.69 27.14
CA LEU A 17 -18.02 2.36 26.87
C LEU A 17 -18.41 1.30 27.94
N PRO A 18 -18.40 1.59 29.25
CA PRO A 18 -18.88 0.64 30.26
C PRO A 18 -20.33 0.18 30.01
N ASN A 19 -21.23 1.10 29.66
CA ASN A 19 -22.63 0.77 29.36
C ASN A 19 -22.74 -0.08 28.10
N ILE A 20 -21.96 0.23 27.07
CA ILE A 20 -21.89 -0.57 25.85
C ILE A 20 -21.42 -2.00 26.17
N LEU A 21 -20.37 -2.15 26.99
CA LEU A 21 -19.85 -3.46 27.36
C LEU A 21 -20.86 -4.27 28.17
N LYS A 22 -21.61 -3.61 29.05
CA LYS A 22 -22.72 -4.21 29.80
C LYS A 22 -23.86 -4.65 28.88
N GLN A 23 -24.20 -3.84 27.87
CA GLN A 23 -25.21 -4.21 26.86
C GLN A 23 -24.79 -5.42 26.01
N LEU A 24 -23.49 -5.57 25.77
CA LEU A 24 -22.92 -6.67 24.99
C LEU A 24 -22.56 -7.89 25.84
N GLU A 25 -22.82 -7.84 27.15
CA GLU A 25 -22.52 -8.94 28.06
C GLU A 25 -23.31 -10.20 27.65
N GLY A 26 -22.63 -11.35 27.60
CA GLY A 26 -23.22 -12.61 27.14
C GLY A 26 -23.47 -12.72 25.63
N THR A 27 -23.24 -11.66 24.84
CA THR A 27 -23.46 -11.67 23.38
C THR A 27 -22.11 -11.76 22.63
N PRO A 28 -21.96 -12.65 21.63
CA PRO A 28 -20.77 -12.66 20.79
C PRO A 28 -20.69 -11.39 19.93
N TYR A 29 -19.54 -10.69 19.97
CA TYR A 29 -19.28 -9.57 19.08
C TYR A 29 -17.82 -9.55 18.61
N GLU A 30 -17.60 -9.02 17.41
CA GLU A 30 -16.26 -8.79 16.90
C GLU A 30 -15.60 -7.61 17.63
N ARG A 31 -14.40 -7.85 18.17
CA ARG A 31 -13.62 -6.83 18.87
C ARG A 31 -12.77 -6.02 17.90
N VAL A 32 -12.44 -4.79 18.31
CA VAL A 32 -11.44 -3.98 17.61
C VAL A 32 -10.11 -4.71 17.60
N ASN A 33 -9.46 -4.76 16.44
CA ASN A 33 -8.13 -5.35 16.31
C ASN A 33 -7.15 -4.70 17.32
N PRO A 34 -6.33 -5.49 18.05
CA PRO A 34 -5.41 -4.97 19.07
C PRO A 34 -4.48 -3.85 18.60
N VAL A 35 -4.03 -3.87 17.34
CA VAL A 35 -3.20 -2.80 16.74
C VAL A 35 -3.99 -1.50 16.65
N THR A 36 -5.24 -1.58 16.18
CA THR A 36 -6.14 -0.42 16.10
C THR A 36 -6.44 0.11 17.50
N ALA A 37 -6.67 -0.77 18.47
CA ALA A 37 -6.91 -0.38 19.85
C ALA A 37 -5.69 0.34 20.46
N ARG A 38 -4.47 -0.16 20.24
CA ARG A 38 -3.23 0.52 20.66
C ARG A 38 -3.06 1.88 20.02
N LYS A 39 -3.34 1.98 18.72
CA LYS A 39 -3.23 3.25 18.00
C LYS A 39 -4.20 4.29 18.57
N ARG A 40 -5.45 3.90 18.87
CA ARG A 40 -6.43 4.76 19.54
C ARG A 40 -5.96 5.18 20.94
N LEU A 41 -5.46 4.23 21.74
CA LEU A 41 -4.92 4.52 23.07
C LEU A 41 -3.72 5.48 22.99
N SER A 42 -2.86 5.33 22.00
CA SER A 42 -1.73 6.24 21.78
C SER A 42 -2.19 7.67 21.55
N PHE A 43 -3.23 7.91 20.73
CA PHE A 43 -3.76 9.25 20.52
C PHE A 43 -4.36 9.84 21.79
N LEU A 44 -5.12 9.03 22.54
CA LEU A 44 -5.70 9.48 23.82
C LEU A 44 -4.61 9.84 24.83
N LYS A 45 -3.57 9.02 24.93
CA LYS A 45 -2.39 9.28 25.77
C LYS A 45 -1.72 10.60 25.40
N THR A 46 -1.54 10.87 24.12
CA THR A 46 -0.92 12.13 23.65
C THR A 46 -1.73 13.35 24.08
N ILE A 47 -3.05 13.33 23.89
CA ILE A 47 -3.91 14.48 24.27
C ILE A 47 -3.91 14.69 25.80
N LEU A 48 -4.04 13.61 26.57
CA LEU A 48 -4.05 13.70 28.03
C LEU A 48 -2.68 14.08 28.61
N ALA A 49 -1.58 13.64 27.99
CA ALA A 49 -0.25 14.08 28.39
C ALA A 49 -0.06 15.58 28.13
N PHE A 50 -0.50 16.07 26.96
CA PHE A 50 -0.47 17.49 26.65
C PHE A 50 -1.27 18.33 27.66
N GLY A 51 -2.49 17.91 28.01
CA GLY A 51 -3.28 18.60 29.03
C GLY A 51 -2.60 18.61 30.41
N ALA A 52 -1.84 17.58 30.75
CA ALA A 52 -1.06 17.57 31.99
C ALA A 52 0.15 18.52 31.93
N GLU A 53 0.81 18.61 30.78
CA GLU A 53 1.94 19.53 30.54
C GLU A 53 1.50 21.01 30.59
N GLU A 54 0.32 21.32 30.08
CA GLU A 54 -0.27 22.68 30.13
C GLU A 54 -0.91 23.00 31.48
N GLY A 55 -1.03 22.02 32.38
CA GLY A 55 -1.64 22.20 33.71
C GLY A 55 -3.17 22.20 33.72
N ASP A 56 -3.82 21.77 32.63
CA ASP A 56 -5.28 21.58 32.56
C ASP A 56 -5.74 20.39 33.43
N ILE A 57 -4.86 19.42 33.65
CA ILE A 57 -5.04 18.30 34.58
C ILE A 57 -3.74 18.05 35.36
N ASP A 58 -3.83 17.52 36.59
CA ASP A 58 -2.64 17.28 37.42
C ASP A 58 -1.72 16.20 36.83
N GLU A 59 -2.30 15.13 36.30
CA GLU A 59 -1.56 14.04 35.65
C GLU A 59 -2.42 13.33 34.60
N SER A 60 -1.76 12.70 33.61
CA SER A 60 -2.46 11.92 32.60
C SER A 60 -2.99 10.61 33.19
N PRO A 61 -4.33 10.39 33.27
CA PRO A 61 -4.91 9.16 33.82
C PRO A 61 -4.65 7.94 32.92
N ALA A 62 -4.12 8.17 31.71
CA ALA A 62 -3.80 7.12 30.77
C ALA A 62 -2.34 6.65 30.87
N SER A 63 -1.46 7.32 31.61
CA SER A 63 0.00 7.10 31.65
C SER A 63 0.39 5.61 31.75
N GLY A 64 -0.18 4.88 32.72
CA GLY A 64 0.07 3.45 32.96
C GLY A 64 -0.67 2.46 32.04
N LEU A 65 -1.61 2.92 31.20
CA LEU A 65 -2.45 2.03 30.41
C LEU A 65 -1.66 1.36 29.27
N THR A 66 -1.65 0.03 29.25
CA THR A 66 -1.01 -0.76 28.20
C THR A 66 -1.92 -1.87 27.73
N ILE A 67 -2.05 -2.03 26.41
CA ILE A 67 -2.81 -3.15 25.82
C ILE A 67 -1.87 -4.34 25.65
N LYS A 68 -1.84 -5.21 26.67
CA LYS A 68 -1.23 -6.53 26.62
C LYS A 68 -2.08 -7.43 25.70
N ALA A 69 -1.62 -7.61 24.47
CA ALA A 69 -2.14 -8.60 23.54
C ALA A 69 -0.96 -9.07 22.71
N GLY A 70 -0.77 -10.38 22.56
CA GLY A 70 0.06 -10.91 21.48
C GLY A 70 -0.55 -10.40 20.18
N VAL A 71 0.16 -9.54 19.46
CA VAL A 71 -0.30 -9.17 18.13
C VAL A 71 0.21 -10.27 17.25
N GLU A 72 -0.64 -11.24 16.95
CA GLU A 72 -0.55 -11.83 15.63
C GLU A 72 -0.99 -10.74 14.66
N THR A 73 -0.02 -9.94 14.20
CA THR A 73 -0.22 -9.29 12.91
C THR A 73 -0.26 -10.45 11.94
N GLU A 74 -1.37 -10.63 11.22
CA GLU A 74 -1.28 -11.33 9.94
C GLU A 74 -0.34 -10.48 9.08
N ASP A 75 0.96 -10.72 9.21
CA ASP A 75 1.97 -10.04 8.44
C ASP A 75 1.66 -10.36 6.98
N ARG A 76 1.41 -9.30 6.22
CA ARG A 76 1.13 -9.43 4.80
C ARG A 76 2.34 -10.09 4.15
N LYS A 77 2.16 -11.32 3.67
CA LYS A 77 3.25 -12.07 3.07
C LYS A 77 3.43 -11.66 1.61
N PRO A 78 4.67 -11.61 1.10
CA PRO A 78 4.89 -11.58 -0.34
C PRO A 78 4.31 -12.84 -0.98
N PHE A 79 3.99 -12.79 -2.27
CA PHE A 79 3.72 -13.98 -3.05
C PHE A 79 5.01 -14.78 -3.23
N SER A 80 4.92 -16.10 -3.21
CA SER A 80 6.00 -16.98 -3.64
C SER A 80 6.20 -16.84 -5.15
N PRO A 81 7.36 -17.26 -5.70
CA PRO A 81 7.56 -17.30 -7.15
C PRO A 81 6.46 -18.07 -7.88
N ASP A 82 6.09 -19.26 -7.37
CA ASP A 82 5.07 -20.09 -8.00
C ASP A 82 3.69 -19.44 -7.94
N GLU A 83 3.34 -18.79 -6.83
CA GLU A 83 2.10 -18.02 -6.72
C GLU A 83 2.07 -16.85 -7.72
N LEU A 84 3.20 -16.17 -7.93
CA LEU A 84 3.31 -15.12 -8.94
C LEU A 84 3.14 -15.68 -10.35
N GLU A 85 3.74 -16.83 -10.66
CA GLU A 85 3.58 -17.48 -11.96
C GLU A 85 2.11 -17.82 -12.23
N VAL A 86 1.40 -18.40 -11.25
CA VAL A 86 -0.04 -18.71 -11.34
C VAL A 86 -0.89 -17.44 -11.48
N LEU A 87 -0.58 -16.41 -10.70
CA LEU A 87 -1.28 -15.11 -10.73
C LEU A 87 -1.16 -14.45 -12.11
N PHE A 88 0.05 -14.35 -12.65
CA PHE A 88 0.27 -13.70 -13.93
C PHE A 88 -0.12 -14.58 -15.13
N ALA A 89 -0.11 -15.91 -15.00
CA ALA A 89 -0.72 -16.80 -15.99
C ALA A 89 -2.23 -16.60 -16.09
N SER A 90 -2.88 -16.22 -14.99
CA SER A 90 -4.33 -15.94 -14.94
C SER A 90 -4.68 -14.53 -15.42
N LEU A 91 -3.70 -13.63 -15.54
CA LEU A 91 -3.92 -12.23 -15.90
C LEU A 91 -3.90 -12.04 -17.41
N ASN A 92 -5.08 -12.04 -18.03
CA ASN A 92 -5.21 -11.94 -19.48
C ASN A 92 -5.72 -10.57 -19.93
N ARG A 93 -4.87 -9.82 -20.65
CA ARG A 93 -5.20 -8.47 -21.17
C ARG A 93 -6.37 -8.45 -22.18
N ARG A 94 -6.68 -9.58 -22.83
CA ARG A 94 -7.82 -9.68 -23.77
C ARG A 94 -9.17 -9.86 -23.06
N VAL A 95 -9.15 -10.32 -21.82
CA VAL A 95 -10.34 -10.61 -21.01
C VAL A 95 -10.57 -9.50 -19.98
N GLU A 96 -9.51 -9.07 -19.32
CA GLU A 96 -9.55 -8.05 -18.29
C GLU A 96 -9.50 -6.64 -18.90
N ARG A 97 -10.07 -5.67 -18.19
CA ARG A 97 -9.92 -4.26 -18.56
C ARG A 97 -8.45 -3.85 -18.50
N ASP A 98 -8.04 -2.96 -19.38
CA ASP A 98 -6.66 -2.43 -19.41
C ASP A 98 -6.21 -1.89 -18.03
N SER A 99 -7.09 -1.23 -17.27
CA SER A 99 -6.77 -0.79 -15.91
C SER A 99 -6.45 -1.95 -14.98
N PHE A 100 -7.22 -3.03 -15.02
CA PHE A 100 -6.97 -4.21 -14.21
C PHE A 100 -5.65 -4.87 -14.53
N TYR A 101 -5.35 -5.01 -15.83
CA TYR A 101 -4.07 -5.53 -16.30
C TYR A 101 -2.91 -4.64 -15.86
N TRP A 102 -2.88 -3.38 -16.29
CA TRP A 102 -1.75 -2.49 -16.08
C TRP A 102 -1.50 -2.14 -14.63
N ILE A 103 -2.54 -1.92 -13.81
CA ILE A 103 -2.34 -1.65 -12.38
C ILE A 103 -1.70 -2.88 -11.70
N THR A 104 -2.15 -4.09 -12.02
CA THR A 104 -1.57 -5.32 -11.44
C THR A 104 -0.10 -5.49 -11.83
N VAL A 105 0.21 -5.31 -13.11
CA VAL A 105 1.58 -5.40 -13.65
C VAL A 105 2.49 -4.34 -13.03
N LEU A 106 2.07 -3.08 -13.02
CA LEU A 106 2.85 -1.96 -12.50
C LEU A 106 3.12 -2.14 -10.99
N LEU A 107 2.15 -2.61 -10.21
CA LEU A 107 2.35 -2.82 -8.77
C LEU A 107 3.43 -3.85 -8.45
N LEU A 108 3.53 -4.91 -9.26
CA LEU A 108 4.64 -5.85 -9.12
C LEU A 108 5.95 -5.25 -9.63
N ALA A 109 5.96 -4.66 -10.83
CA ALA A 109 7.19 -4.25 -11.50
C ALA A 109 7.87 -3.02 -10.87
N THR A 110 7.12 -2.20 -10.13
CA THR A 110 7.64 -0.95 -9.54
C THR A 110 7.70 -0.98 -8.02
N GLY A 111 6.97 -1.89 -7.37
CA GLY A 111 6.76 -1.87 -5.93
C GLY A 111 6.04 -0.63 -5.41
N ALA A 112 5.45 0.21 -6.27
CA ALA A 112 4.67 1.38 -5.87
C ALA A 112 3.39 0.99 -5.11
N ARG A 113 2.79 1.94 -4.42
CA ARG A 113 1.50 1.71 -3.75
C ARG A 113 0.36 1.84 -4.76
N ALA A 114 -0.73 1.09 -4.57
CA ALA A 114 -1.92 1.22 -5.43
C ALA A 114 -2.48 2.66 -5.45
N GLY A 115 -2.44 3.36 -4.32
CA GLY A 115 -2.81 4.77 -4.26
C GLY A 115 -1.85 5.74 -4.97
N GLU A 116 -0.66 5.28 -5.36
CA GLU A 116 0.31 6.05 -6.17
C GLU A 116 0.13 5.74 -7.67
N ILE A 117 -0.15 4.48 -8.03
CA ILE A 117 -0.33 4.05 -9.43
C ILE A 117 -1.67 4.47 -10.04
N ILE A 118 -2.78 4.27 -9.31
CA ILE A 118 -4.13 4.48 -9.87
C ILE A 118 -4.42 5.94 -10.29
N PRO A 119 -3.93 6.96 -9.58
CA PRO A 119 -4.16 8.35 -10.01
C PRO A 119 -3.11 8.86 -11.00
N LEU A 120 -2.19 8.03 -11.51
CA LEU A 120 -1.20 8.47 -12.50
C LEU A 120 -1.86 9.05 -13.75
N GLU A 121 -1.19 10.04 -14.31
CA GLU A 121 -1.47 10.68 -15.58
C GLU A 121 -0.35 10.37 -16.58
N ALA A 122 -0.66 10.51 -17.88
CA ALA A 122 0.32 10.31 -18.95
C ALA A 122 1.56 11.22 -18.77
N GLN A 123 1.36 12.45 -18.29
CA GLN A 123 2.45 13.39 -18.01
C GLN A 123 3.38 12.98 -16.87
N ASP A 124 2.97 12.04 -16.00
CA ASP A 124 3.82 11.52 -14.93
C ASP A 124 4.82 10.48 -15.47
N ILE A 125 4.64 9.99 -16.70
CA ILE A 125 5.51 8.99 -17.31
C ILE A 125 6.47 9.68 -18.27
N ASP A 126 7.75 9.61 -17.97
CA ASP A 126 8.79 10.06 -18.88
C ASP A 126 9.24 8.88 -19.75
N LEU A 127 8.89 8.92 -21.03
CA LEU A 127 9.34 7.94 -22.03
C LEU A 127 10.44 8.49 -22.96
N ASN A 128 10.71 9.80 -22.90
CA ASN A 128 11.55 10.50 -23.87
C ASN A 128 12.94 10.83 -23.31
N GLY A 129 13.11 10.81 -21.99
CA GLY A 129 14.41 10.94 -21.34
C GLY A 129 15.31 9.72 -21.56
N GLN A 130 16.59 9.87 -21.20
CA GLN A 130 17.59 8.79 -21.33
C GLN A 130 17.23 7.54 -20.52
N THR A 131 16.54 7.72 -19.39
CA THR A 131 16.04 6.64 -18.54
C THR A 131 14.52 6.76 -18.39
N PRO A 132 13.73 5.90 -19.06
CA PRO A 132 12.28 5.92 -18.92
C PRO A 132 11.86 5.65 -17.47
N HIS A 133 10.97 6.48 -16.92
CA HIS A 133 10.59 6.40 -15.50
C HIS A 133 9.17 6.93 -15.22
N ILE A 134 8.63 6.52 -14.07
CA ILE A 134 7.40 7.04 -13.47
C ILE A 134 7.78 8.08 -12.42
N ARG A 135 7.20 9.27 -12.49
CA ARG A 135 7.29 10.27 -11.43
C ARG A 135 6.15 10.08 -10.43
N ILE A 136 6.48 9.71 -9.20
CA ILE A 136 5.54 9.68 -8.09
C ILE A 136 5.66 11.02 -7.38
N VAL A 137 4.68 11.90 -7.58
CA VAL A 137 4.65 13.25 -6.99
C VAL A 137 3.36 13.47 -6.22
N SER A 138 3.40 14.34 -5.21
CA SER A 138 2.18 14.82 -4.59
C SER A 138 1.62 15.97 -5.43
N ASP A 139 0.30 16.00 -5.58
CA ASP A 139 -0.36 17.08 -6.30
C ASP A 139 -1.72 17.34 -5.62
N ALA A 140 -1.74 18.43 -4.85
CA ALA A 140 -2.90 18.83 -4.09
C ALA A 140 -4.10 19.19 -4.99
N THR A 141 -3.83 19.67 -6.21
CA THR A 141 -4.81 20.14 -7.20
C THR A 141 -5.60 18.99 -7.82
N SER A 142 -4.95 17.85 -8.07
CA SER A 142 -5.59 16.61 -8.56
C SER A 142 -6.08 15.69 -7.43
N GLY A 143 -5.94 16.10 -6.16
CA GLY A 143 -6.29 15.28 -5.00
C GLY A 143 -5.31 14.13 -4.71
N ARG A 144 -4.15 14.11 -5.37
CA ARG A 144 -3.07 13.13 -5.17
C ARG A 144 -2.31 13.45 -3.89
N ARG A 145 -2.61 12.70 -2.83
CA ARG A 145 -1.88 12.80 -1.55
C ARG A 145 -0.90 11.66 -1.39
N LEU A 146 0.37 11.99 -1.26
CA LEU A 146 1.39 11.05 -0.86
C LEU A 146 1.37 10.82 0.65
N LYS A 147 1.81 9.63 1.07
CA LYS A 147 1.76 9.22 2.47
C LYS A 147 2.75 10.01 3.35
N THR A 148 3.89 10.42 2.80
CA THR A 148 4.99 11.12 3.48
C THR A 148 5.80 11.94 2.47
N LYS A 149 6.58 12.94 2.91
CA LYS A 149 7.51 13.68 2.04
C LYS A 149 8.49 12.77 1.28
N HIS A 150 8.99 11.70 1.91
CA HIS A 150 9.86 10.69 1.28
C HIS A 150 9.18 9.79 0.24
N SER A 151 7.91 10.02 -0.07
CA SER A 151 7.21 9.26 -1.12
C SER A 151 7.40 9.87 -2.50
N GLU A 152 7.84 11.12 -2.61
CA GLU A 152 8.19 11.74 -3.88
C GLU A 152 9.48 11.13 -4.41
N ARG A 153 9.41 10.59 -5.63
CA ARG A 153 10.53 9.87 -6.26
C ARG A 153 10.27 9.59 -7.73
N SER A 154 11.33 9.31 -8.45
CA SER A 154 11.27 8.71 -9.78
C SER A 154 11.56 7.20 -9.69
N ILE A 155 10.75 6.39 -10.38
CA ILE A 155 10.88 4.94 -10.45
C ILE A 155 11.21 4.56 -11.89
N PRO A 156 12.39 4.00 -12.18
CA PRO A 156 12.71 3.51 -13.52
C PRO A 156 11.70 2.46 -14.00
N LEU A 157 11.38 2.50 -15.29
CA LEU A 157 10.56 1.46 -15.91
C LEU A 157 11.41 0.22 -16.16
N HIS A 158 10.93 -0.92 -15.67
CA HIS A 158 11.52 -2.21 -16.00
C HIS A 158 11.38 -2.46 -17.53
N PRO A 159 12.43 -2.92 -18.24
CA PRO A 159 12.38 -3.13 -19.70
C PRO A 159 11.20 -3.99 -20.19
N ALA A 160 10.85 -5.03 -19.43
CA ALA A 160 9.65 -5.84 -19.65
C ALA A 160 8.35 -5.02 -19.83
N LEU A 161 8.18 -3.89 -19.14
CA LEU A 161 6.99 -3.05 -19.31
C LEU A 161 6.89 -2.50 -20.73
N LEU A 162 8.01 -2.10 -21.31
CA LEU A 162 8.07 -1.62 -22.69
C LEU A 162 7.77 -2.76 -23.67
N GLN A 163 8.28 -3.97 -23.41
CA GLN A 163 7.98 -5.16 -24.21
C GLN A 163 6.49 -5.54 -24.19
N LEU A 164 5.80 -5.29 -23.08
CA LEU A 164 4.37 -5.56 -22.92
C LEU A 164 3.46 -4.49 -23.58
N GLY A 165 4.06 -3.48 -24.21
CA GLY A 165 3.34 -2.41 -24.89
C GLY A 165 2.87 -1.29 -23.97
N PHE A 166 3.58 -1.04 -22.87
CA PHE A 166 3.22 0.03 -21.94
C PHE A 166 3.40 1.41 -22.59
N ALA A 167 4.42 1.59 -23.44
CA ALA A 167 4.67 2.86 -24.12
C ALA A 167 3.50 3.25 -25.04
N GLU A 168 2.96 2.30 -25.79
CA GLU A 168 1.79 2.46 -26.66
C GLU A 168 0.54 2.76 -25.84
N PHE A 169 0.37 2.07 -24.71
CA PHE A 169 -0.72 2.34 -23.78
C PHE A 169 -0.67 3.77 -23.23
N ILE A 170 0.51 4.27 -22.85
CA ILE A 170 0.65 5.65 -22.36
C ILE A 170 0.35 6.67 -23.47
N LYS A 171 0.89 6.45 -24.68
CA LYS A 171 0.65 7.32 -25.83
C LYS A 171 -0.82 7.39 -26.24
N SER A 172 -1.63 6.39 -25.90
CA SER A 172 -3.07 6.37 -26.17
C SER A 172 -3.91 7.09 -25.09
N LYS A 173 -3.30 7.76 -24.12
CA LYS A 173 -4.01 8.43 -23.01
C LYS A 173 -3.75 9.93 -23.04
N GLU A 174 -4.83 10.69 -22.88
CA GLU A 174 -4.79 12.12 -22.58
C GLU A 174 -5.22 12.32 -21.13
N GLY A 175 -4.30 12.77 -20.25
CA GLY A 175 -4.55 12.90 -18.81
C GLY A 175 -4.41 11.57 -18.04
N ARG A 176 -5.38 11.23 -17.18
CA ARG A 176 -5.31 10.06 -16.29
C ARG A 176 -5.19 8.74 -17.07
N LEU A 177 -4.31 7.86 -16.60
CA LEU A 177 -4.13 6.52 -17.18
C LEU A 177 -5.35 5.61 -16.98
N PHE A 178 -6.03 5.78 -15.83
CA PHE A 178 -7.18 4.98 -15.40
C PHE A 178 -8.37 5.88 -15.00
N PRO A 179 -8.96 6.61 -15.96
CA PRO A 179 -9.97 7.64 -15.68
C PRO A 179 -11.27 7.08 -15.07
N GLU A 180 -11.56 5.79 -15.27
CA GLU A 180 -12.75 5.12 -14.72
C GLU A 180 -12.64 4.80 -13.23
N LEU A 181 -11.44 4.90 -12.64
CA LEU A 181 -11.20 4.63 -11.22
C LEU A 181 -11.15 5.94 -10.43
N ASN A 182 -12.24 6.27 -9.75
CA ASN A 182 -12.34 7.49 -8.96
C ASN A 182 -11.99 7.28 -7.49
N ALA A 183 -11.60 8.36 -6.82
CA ALA A 183 -11.39 8.36 -5.39
C ALA A 183 -12.69 8.09 -4.63
N ASP A 184 -12.60 7.36 -3.52
CA ASP A 184 -13.73 7.23 -2.59
C ASP A 184 -14.01 8.54 -1.84
N LYS A 185 -15.06 8.56 -1.01
CA LYS A 185 -15.43 9.71 -0.16
C LYS A 185 -14.31 10.22 0.76
N ARG A 186 -13.23 9.46 0.93
CA ARG A 186 -12.06 9.80 1.75
C ARG A 186 -10.84 10.18 0.91
N GLY A 187 -11.02 10.36 -0.41
CA GLY A 187 -9.94 10.70 -1.34
C GLY A 187 -9.04 9.53 -1.72
N LYS A 188 -9.45 8.26 -1.50
CA LYS A 188 -8.61 7.09 -1.83
C LYS A 188 -9.03 6.45 -3.15
N PHE A 189 -8.11 6.44 -4.11
CA PHE A 189 -8.29 5.79 -5.40
C PHE A 189 -8.25 4.25 -5.34
N SER A 190 -7.55 3.67 -4.37
CA SER A 190 -7.28 2.23 -4.36
C SER A 190 -8.40 1.36 -3.79
N THR A 191 -9.41 1.94 -3.14
CA THR A 191 -10.40 1.18 -2.36
C THR A 191 -11.21 0.22 -3.24
N TYR A 192 -11.82 0.73 -4.32
CA TYR A 192 -12.65 -0.08 -5.22
C TYR A 192 -11.82 -1.12 -5.96
N PHE A 193 -10.69 -0.70 -6.54
CA PHE A 193 -9.77 -1.59 -7.24
C PHE A 193 -9.29 -2.76 -6.37
N SER A 194 -8.90 -2.47 -5.12
CA SER A 194 -8.45 -3.51 -4.18
C SER A 194 -9.54 -4.55 -3.93
N GLN A 195 -10.81 -4.15 -3.82
CA GLN A 195 -11.90 -5.11 -3.60
C GLN A 195 -12.12 -6.02 -4.81
N LEU A 196 -12.11 -5.45 -6.02
CA LEU A 196 -12.22 -6.22 -7.27
C LEU A 196 -11.06 -7.20 -7.42
N TRP A 197 -9.83 -6.71 -7.22
CA TRP A 197 -8.63 -7.51 -7.35
C TRP A 197 -8.57 -8.64 -6.32
N MET A 198 -8.95 -8.37 -5.07
CA MET A 198 -9.03 -9.41 -4.04
C MET A 198 -10.07 -10.47 -4.39
N ARG A 199 -11.22 -10.09 -4.95
CA ARG A 199 -12.22 -11.07 -5.42
C ARG A 199 -11.63 -11.93 -6.53
N TRP A 200 -11.02 -11.32 -7.54
CA TRP A 200 -10.36 -12.02 -8.64
C TRP A 200 -9.27 -12.98 -8.16
N LEU A 201 -8.40 -12.56 -7.24
CA LEU A 201 -7.35 -13.40 -6.66
C LEU A 201 -7.93 -14.64 -5.97
N ARG A 202 -9.08 -14.49 -5.29
CA ARG A 202 -9.73 -15.59 -4.56
C ARG A 202 -10.52 -16.53 -5.47
N THR A 203 -11.24 -16.00 -6.47
CA THR A 203 -12.21 -16.79 -7.25
C THR A 203 -11.71 -17.21 -8.62
N LYS A 204 -10.75 -16.49 -9.22
CA LYS A 204 -10.21 -16.80 -10.55
C LYS A 204 -8.81 -17.41 -10.45
N VAL A 205 -7.94 -16.84 -9.62
CA VAL A 205 -6.57 -17.34 -9.43
C VAL A 205 -6.52 -18.52 -8.44
N GLY A 206 -7.43 -18.54 -7.46
CA GLY A 206 -7.52 -19.62 -6.45
C GLY A 206 -6.58 -19.46 -5.25
N ILE A 207 -5.88 -18.34 -5.11
CA ILE A 207 -5.03 -18.06 -3.94
C ILE A 207 -5.92 -17.54 -2.82
N THR A 208 -6.25 -18.40 -1.84
CA THR A 208 -7.24 -18.12 -0.77
C THR A 208 -6.64 -17.58 0.53
N ASP A 209 -5.32 -17.66 0.73
CA ASP A 209 -4.61 -17.16 1.91
C ASP A 209 -4.91 -15.67 2.14
N LYS A 210 -5.51 -15.34 3.30
CA LYS A 210 -5.92 -13.97 3.66
C LYS A 210 -4.74 -13.00 3.86
N SER A 211 -3.54 -13.52 4.14
CA SER A 211 -2.32 -12.70 4.23
C SER A 211 -1.86 -12.13 2.88
N LYS A 212 -2.34 -12.72 1.77
CA LYS A 212 -2.04 -12.30 0.39
C LYS A 212 -3.03 -11.24 -0.06
N THR A 213 -2.58 -9.98 -0.12
CA THR A 213 -3.41 -8.84 -0.50
C THR A 213 -2.87 -8.13 -1.74
N LEU A 214 -3.56 -7.12 -2.26
CA LEU A 214 -3.00 -6.28 -3.33
C LEU A 214 -1.62 -5.69 -2.93
N HIS A 215 -1.45 -5.32 -1.65
CA HIS A 215 -0.18 -4.81 -1.15
C HIS A 215 0.94 -5.86 -1.12
N SER A 216 0.58 -7.16 -1.17
CA SER A 216 1.56 -8.24 -1.27
C SER A 216 2.33 -8.21 -2.59
N LEU A 217 1.82 -7.59 -3.67
CA LEU A 217 2.60 -7.35 -4.89
C LEU A 217 3.84 -6.48 -4.62
N ARG A 218 3.69 -5.42 -3.80
CA ARG A 218 4.83 -4.59 -3.36
C ARG A 218 5.80 -5.36 -2.48
N HIS A 219 5.31 -6.20 -1.56
CA HIS A 219 6.20 -7.07 -0.78
C HIS A 219 6.93 -8.07 -1.68
N SER A 220 6.27 -8.52 -2.74
CA SER A 220 6.85 -9.41 -3.75
C SER A 220 7.94 -8.69 -4.54
N PHE A 221 7.73 -7.44 -4.96
CA PHE A 221 8.77 -6.60 -5.54
C PHE A 221 10.03 -6.57 -4.66
N LYS A 222 9.90 -6.19 -3.37
CA LYS A 222 11.04 -6.20 -2.44
C LYS A 222 11.71 -7.57 -2.32
N SER A 223 10.93 -8.65 -2.38
CA SER A 223 11.44 -10.02 -2.32
C SER A 223 12.19 -10.41 -3.59
N LEU A 224 11.71 -9.99 -4.77
CA LEU A 224 12.39 -10.17 -6.05
C LEU A 224 13.67 -9.33 -6.11
N SER A 225 13.65 -8.08 -5.63
CA SER A 225 14.85 -7.23 -5.52
C SER A 225 15.94 -7.88 -4.66
N ARG A 226 15.56 -8.43 -3.49
CA ARG A 226 16.50 -9.17 -2.63
C ARG A 226 17.08 -10.40 -3.32
N ARG A 227 16.27 -11.15 -4.08
CA ARG A 227 16.74 -12.31 -4.86
C ARG A 227 17.69 -11.92 -5.98
N ALA A 228 17.53 -10.73 -6.55
CA ALA A 228 18.44 -10.17 -7.54
C ALA A 228 19.74 -9.61 -6.93
N GLY A 229 19.88 -9.63 -5.59
CA GLY A 229 21.04 -9.09 -4.88
C GLY A 229 21.05 -7.57 -4.78
N ILE A 230 19.90 -6.91 -4.93
CA ILE A 230 19.77 -5.45 -4.83
C ILE A 230 19.81 -5.05 -3.36
N PRO A 231 20.70 -4.11 -2.96
CA PRO A 231 20.77 -3.58 -1.60
C PRO A 231 19.44 -3.07 -1.05
N GLU A 232 19.27 -3.10 0.28
CA GLU A 232 18.01 -2.72 0.94
C GLU A 232 17.67 -1.25 0.79
N ASP A 233 18.67 -0.40 0.96
CA ASP A 233 18.59 1.04 0.78
C ASP A 233 18.16 1.42 -0.66
N VAL A 234 18.69 0.73 -1.67
CA VAL A 234 18.29 0.92 -3.09
C VAL A 234 16.83 0.55 -3.32
N HIS A 235 16.38 -0.64 -2.88
CA HIS A 235 14.97 -1.00 -3.09
C HIS A 235 14.01 -0.20 -2.19
N ASP A 236 14.48 0.34 -1.06
CA ASP A 236 13.71 1.28 -0.24
C ASP A 236 13.59 2.65 -0.91
N ALA A 237 14.64 3.12 -1.60
CA ALA A 237 14.59 4.30 -2.45
C ALA A 237 13.55 4.11 -3.57
N ILE A 238 13.60 2.98 -4.30
CA ILE A 238 12.64 2.67 -5.39
C ILE A 238 11.20 2.59 -4.86
N THR A 239 11.01 2.00 -3.68
CA THR A 239 9.67 1.82 -3.12
C THR A 239 9.18 3.01 -2.29
N GLY A 240 10.02 4.00 -1.97
CA GLY A 240 9.65 5.14 -1.11
C GLY A 240 9.30 4.68 0.32
N HIS A 241 10.14 3.82 0.89
CA HIS A 241 10.13 3.55 2.34
C HIS A 241 10.98 4.59 3.06
N SER A 242 10.48 5.08 4.20
CA SER A 242 11.27 5.94 5.07
C SER A 242 12.50 5.17 5.56
N PRO A 243 13.71 5.75 5.44
CA PRO A 243 14.91 5.08 5.91
C PRO A 243 14.80 4.83 7.41
N ALA A 244 15.21 3.64 7.85
CA ALA A 244 15.12 3.26 9.27
C ALA A 244 16.06 4.07 10.18
N THR A 245 17.04 4.75 9.60
CA THR A 245 18.05 5.56 10.29
C THR A 245 18.34 6.82 9.47
N VAL A 246 18.63 7.94 10.13
CA VAL A 246 18.98 9.23 9.47
C VAL A 246 20.12 9.05 8.44
N GLY A 247 21.14 8.25 8.78
CA GLY A 247 22.26 7.95 7.87
C GLY A 247 21.90 7.18 6.59
N ARG A 248 20.79 6.43 6.57
CA ARG A 248 20.28 5.76 5.35
C ARG A 248 19.46 6.70 4.46
N GLY A 249 19.15 7.91 4.94
CA GLY A 249 18.59 8.99 4.15
C GLY A 249 19.64 9.84 3.44
N TYR A 250 20.94 9.61 3.72
CA TYR A 250 22.05 10.20 2.98
C TYR A 250 22.38 9.31 1.79
N GLY A 251 22.19 9.84 0.58
CA GLY A 251 22.47 9.14 -0.67
C GLY A 251 21.58 9.71 -1.77
N ASP A 252 22.20 10.34 -2.77
CA ASP A 252 21.52 10.59 -4.03
C ASP A 252 21.52 9.26 -4.81
N TYR A 253 20.36 8.86 -5.33
CA TYR A 253 20.22 7.66 -6.15
C TYR A 253 19.88 8.10 -7.58
N PRO A 254 20.91 8.29 -8.44
CA PRO A 254 20.68 8.62 -9.83
C PRO A 254 19.73 7.62 -10.49
N ILE A 255 18.81 8.12 -11.31
CA ILE A 255 17.77 7.28 -11.92
C ILE A 255 18.38 6.17 -12.79
N GLU A 256 19.53 6.42 -13.39
CA GLU A 256 20.31 5.46 -14.19
C GLU A 256 20.85 4.31 -13.33
N MET A 257 21.29 4.61 -12.10
CA MET A 257 21.72 3.59 -11.15
C MET A 257 20.53 2.71 -10.76
N LEU A 258 19.40 3.33 -10.41
CA LEU A 258 18.18 2.60 -10.08
C LEU A 258 17.70 1.76 -11.27
N ALA A 259 17.83 2.25 -12.50
CA ALA A 259 17.41 1.53 -13.71
C ALA A 259 18.20 0.24 -13.92
N ARG A 260 19.53 0.30 -13.74
CA ARG A 260 20.41 -0.88 -13.81
C ARG A 260 20.01 -1.93 -12.78
N GLU A 261 19.61 -1.49 -11.58
CA GLU A 261 19.16 -2.41 -10.53
C GLU A 261 17.77 -2.98 -10.82
N VAL A 262 16.83 -2.16 -11.30
CA VAL A 262 15.48 -2.61 -11.69
C VAL A 262 15.55 -3.65 -12.82
N GLU A 263 16.44 -3.48 -13.80
CA GLU A 263 16.62 -4.43 -14.90
C GLU A 263 17.05 -5.83 -14.43
N ARG A 264 17.73 -5.94 -13.28
CA ARG A 264 18.15 -7.22 -12.70
C ARG A 264 17.01 -8.00 -12.05
N ILE A 265 15.83 -7.39 -11.89
CA ILE A 265 14.69 -8.01 -11.22
C ILE A 265 14.01 -9.01 -12.15
N ASN A 266 14.11 -10.29 -11.84
CA ASN A 266 13.41 -11.33 -12.59
C ASN A 266 11.90 -11.29 -12.29
N LEU A 267 11.12 -10.75 -13.22
CA LEU A 267 9.66 -10.82 -13.20
C LEU A 267 9.17 -12.24 -13.58
N PRO A 268 7.93 -12.63 -13.19
CA PRO A 268 7.36 -13.93 -13.51
C PRO A 268 7.38 -14.20 -15.02
N LYS A 269 7.77 -15.41 -15.41
CA LYS A 269 7.88 -15.78 -16.82
C LYS A 269 6.52 -15.69 -17.52
N THR A 270 5.44 -16.03 -16.83
CA THR A 270 4.08 -15.93 -17.37
C THR A 270 3.63 -14.50 -17.65
N LEU A 271 4.30 -13.49 -17.07
CA LEU A 271 4.04 -12.08 -17.39
C LEU A 271 4.75 -11.64 -18.67
N VAL A 272 5.98 -12.10 -18.91
CA VAL A 272 6.87 -11.61 -19.99
C VAL A 272 6.87 -12.48 -21.25
N LYS A 273 5.92 -13.42 -21.36
CA LYS A 273 5.79 -14.34 -22.50
C LYS A 273 4.98 -13.76 -23.65
#